data_AF-A0A954W4A7-F1
#
_entry.id   AF-A0A954W4A7-F1
#
_cell.length_a   1.000
_cell.length_b   1.000
_cell.length_c   1.000
_cell.angle_alpha   90.00
_cell.angle_beta   90.00
_cell.angle_gamma   90.00
#
_symmetry.space_group_name_H-M   'P 1'
#
loop_
_entity.id
_entity.type
_entity.pdbx_description
1 polymer ?
#
loop_
_entity_poly.entity_id
_entity_poly.type
_entity_poly.pdbx_seq_one_letter_code
_entity_poly.pdbx_strand_id
1 'polypeptide(L)'
;MSMDRRELLKGTAAASLLMMGAGQSSADERAATRPIAGGDADSGSSEQGDAAAGREQAARGVNPIQRENALAGSTDWQLTRVRLDRVQGFRSPWIEGYCSRQSVKAGERLEIMVSTNPPRPFTIEIFRTGYYGGRGARLMTVPGPFDGRPMTKLGPFEGRTQPTPEPQGERRLVECRWEPAVSLEIPEDWPSGVYLGRLTTISDA
;
A
#
# COMPACT_ATOMS: atom_id res chain seq x y z
N MET A 1 -5.78 -25.18 3.81
CA MET A 1 -5.71 -24.56 5.14
C MET A 1 -6.39 -23.21 5.06
N SER A 2 -7.62 -23.11 5.55
CA SER A 2 -8.39 -21.86 5.58
C SER A 2 -7.85 -20.99 6.70
N MET A 3 -7.16 -19.90 6.37
CA MET A 3 -6.71 -18.93 7.38
C MET A 3 -7.90 -18.07 7.81
N ASP A 4 -8.30 -18.24 9.07
CA ASP A 4 -9.32 -17.42 9.71
C ASP A 4 -8.81 -15.98 9.86
N ARG A 5 -9.58 -15.00 9.34
CA ARG A 5 -9.26 -13.57 9.39
C ARG A 5 -9.13 -13.04 10.82
N ARG A 6 -9.63 -13.79 11.82
CA ARG A 6 -9.58 -13.44 13.24
C ARG A 6 -8.23 -13.71 13.92
N GLU A 7 -7.37 -14.54 13.33
CA GLU A 7 -6.02 -14.80 13.88
C GLU A 7 -4.96 -13.83 13.35
N LEU A 8 -5.27 -13.02 12.32
CA LEU A 8 -4.32 -12.04 11.75
C LEU A 8 -4.14 -10.79 12.63
N LEU A 9 -5.03 -10.57 13.61
CA LEU A 9 -5.13 -9.33 14.40
C LEU A 9 -4.49 -9.41 15.80
N LYS A 10 -3.89 -10.53 16.17
CA LYS A 10 -3.20 -10.68 17.47
C LYS A 10 -1.71 -10.33 17.32
N GLY A 11 -1.35 -9.09 17.67
CA GLY A 11 0.04 -8.73 18.01
C GLY A 11 0.96 -8.26 16.89
N THR A 12 0.42 -7.83 15.74
CA THR A 12 1.22 -7.37 14.60
C THR A 12 1.28 -5.83 14.56
N ALA A 13 2.46 -5.23 14.73
CA ALA A 13 2.70 -3.87 14.24
C ALA A 13 2.90 -3.94 12.71
N ALA A 14 1.81 -4.15 11.98
CA ALA A 14 1.77 -3.98 10.53
C ALA A 14 0.83 -2.81 10.24
N ALA A 15 1.40 -1.66 9.86
CA ALA A 15 0.62 -0.62 9.26
C ALA A 15 0.23 -1.10 7.85
N SER A 16 -1.01 -1.56 7.71
CA SER A 16 -1.60 -1.89 6.41
C SER A 16 -2.11 -0.59 5.78
N LEU A 17 -1.61 -0.24 4.61
CA LEU A 17 -2.01 0.96 3.87
C LEU A 17 -2.63 0.56 2.52
N LEU A 18 -3.77 1.14 2.17
CA LEU A 18 -4.44 0.92 0.89
C LEU A 18 -4.15 2.08 -0.07
N MET A 19 -3.50 1.83 -1.20
CA MET A 19 -3.23 2.83 -2.22
C MET A 19 -4.32 2.81 -3.29
N MET A 20 -5.02 3.93 -3.49
CA MET A 20 -6.03 4.07 -4.55
C MET A 20 -5.42 4.76 -5.77
N GLY A 21 -5.48 4.12 -6.94
CA GLY A 21 -4.94 4.66 -8.19
C GLY A 21 -5.87 5.69 -8.83
N ALA A 22 -5.31 6.76 -9.40
CA ALA A 22 -6.04 7.68 -10.25
C ALA A 22 -6.21 7.06 -11.65
N GLY A 23 -7.46 6.93 -12.11
CA GLY A 23 -7.77 6.56 -13.49
C GLY A 23 -7.36 7.70 -14.43
N GLN A 24 -6.62 7.37 -15.48
CA GLN A 24 -6.29 8.31 -16.55
C GLN A 24 -7.58 8.61 -17.34
N SER A 25 -8.14 9.80 -17.12
CA SER A 25 -9.22 10.35 -17.93
C SER A 25 -8.59 11.18 -19.05
N SER A 26 -8.47 10.62 -20.27
CA SER A 26 -8.21 11.42 -21.45
C SER A 26 -9.51 12.08 -21.89
N ALA A 27 -9.71 13.33 -21.49
CA ALA A 27 -10.68 14.21 -22.12
C ALA A 27 -10.04 14.75 -23.41
N ASP A 28 -10.52 14.28 -24.56
CA ASP A 28 -10.26 14.93 -25.84
C ASP A 28 -11.54 15.67 -26.24
N GLU A 29 -11.56 16.96 -25.90
CA GLU A 29 -12.64 17.90 -26.19
C GLU A 29 -12.19 18.77 -27.37
N ARG A 30 -12.78 18.54 -28.56
CA ARG A 30 -13.27 19.56 -29.53
C ARG A 30 -13.52 18.96 -30.92
N ALA A 31 -14.76 18.99 -31.37
CA ALA A 31 -15.21 19.87 -32.47
C ALA A 31 -16.62 19.51 -32.99
N ALA A 32 -17.55 20.42 -32.73
CA ALA A 32 -18.74 20.85 -33.48
C ALA A 32 -19.24 20.05 -34.71
N THR A 33 -20.56 19.78 -34.74
CA THR A 33 -21.59 20.46 -35.57
C THR A 33 -22.75 19.50 -35.87
N ARG A 34 -23.99 19.88 -35.51
CA ARG A 34 -25.22 19.20 -35.97
C ARG A 34 -25.57 19.69 -37.38
N PRO A 35 -26.24 18.85 -38.19
CA PRO A 35 -27.61 19.21 -38.52
C PRO A 35 -28.59 18.05 -38.36
N ILE A 36 -29.86 18.43 -38.38
CA ILE A 36 -31.05 17.63 -38.16
C ILE A 36 -31.66 17.40 -39.54
N ALA A 37 -31.87 16.14 -39.94
CA ALA A 37 -32.75 15.76 -41.04
C ALA A 37 -33.27 14.35 -40.79
N GLY A 38 -34.58 14.16 -40.92
CA GLY A 38 -35.30 12.92 -40.63
C GLY A 38 -35.30 11.92 -41.79
N GLY A 39 -35.98 10.79 -41.56
CA GLY A 39 -36.34 9.82 -42.59
C GLY A 39 -36.10 8.37 -42.17
N ASP A 40 -37.16 7.76 -41.67
CA ASP A 40 -37.65 6.39 -41.93
C ASP A 40 -36.85 5.14 -41.56
N ALA A 41 -37.63 4.18 -41.07
CA ALA A 41 -37.26 2.85 -40.62
C ALA A 41 -36.83 1.95 -41.78
N ASP A 42 -35.79 1.15 -41.56
CA ASP A 42 -35.75 -0.20 -42.12
C ASP A 42 -35.03 -1.16 -41.18
N SER A 43 -35.65 -2.32 -41.04
CA SER A 43 -35.26 -3.46 -40.22
C SER A 43 -34.30 -4.34 -41.01
N GLY A 44 -33.05 -4.46 -40.54
CA GLY A 44 -32.06 -5.36 -41.13
C GLY A 44 -31.13 -5.94 -40.06
N SER A 45 -31.37 -7.19 -39.70
CA SER A 45 -30.52 -8.00 -38.82
C SER A 45 -29.13 -8.21 -39.42
N SER A 46 -28.08 -7.88 -38.67
CA SER A 46 -26.71 -8.30 -38.95
C SER A 46 -25.97 -8.62 -37.63
N GLU A 47 -26.12 -9.86 -37.16
CA GLU A 47 -25.39 -10.43 -36.02
C GLU A 47 -23.93 -10.79 -36.40
N GLN A 48 -23.20 -9.87 -37.03
CA GLN A 48 -21.79 -10.02 -37.38
C GLN A 48 -20.96 -8.85 -36.84
N GLY A 49 -21.13 -8.55 -35.54
CA GLY A 49 -20.34 -7.54 -34.82
C GLY A 49 -19.60 -8.07 -33.58
N ASP A 50 -20.11 -9.14 -32.95
CA ASP A 50 -19.64 -9.54 -31.61
C ASP A 50 -18.34 -10.34 -31.61
N ALA A 51 -18.04 -11.09 -32.68
CA ALA A 51 -16.83 -11.91 -32.73
C ALA A 51 -15.54 -11.09 -32.93
N ALA A 52 -15.64 -9.91 -33.57
CA ALA A 52 -14.51 -9.00 -33.76
C ALA A 52 -14.26 -8.15 -32.50
N ALA A 53 -15.32 -7.65 -31.86
CA ALA A 53 -15.23 -6.93 -30.59
C ALA A 53 -14.68 -7.80 -29.44
N GLY A 54 -15.03 -9.10 -29.42
CA GLY A 54 -14.48 -10.07 -28.46
C GLY A 54 -12.99 -10.38 -28.68
N ARG A 55 -12.51 -10.36 -29.94
CA ARG A 55 -11.07 -10.50 -30.27
C ARG A 55 -10.28 -9.22 -29.98
N GLU A 56 -10.90 -8.06 -30.15
CA GLU A 56 -10.29 -6.76 -29.85
C GLU A 56 -10.20 -6.50 -28.33
N GLN A 57 -11.14 -7.03 -27.54
CA GLN A 57 -11.01 -7.05 -26.07
C GLN A 57 -9.96 -8.06 -25.57
N ALA A 58 -9.78 -9.19 -26.26
CA ALA A 58 -8.70 -10.14 -25.96
C ALA A 58 -7.30 -9.61 -26.32
N ALA A 59 -7.21 -8.59 -27.19
CA ALA A 59 -5.98 -7.88 -27.53
C ALA A 59 -5.67 -6.70 -26.59
N ARG A 60 -6.52 -6.41 -25.59
CA ARG A 60 -6.15 -5.48 -24.51
C ARG A 60 -5.08 -6.16 -23.66
N GLY A 61 -3.83 -5.77 -23.90
CA GLY A 61 -2.65 -6.35 -23.29
C GLY A 61 -2.74 -6.52 -21.78
N VAL A 62 -1.89 -7.41 -21.26
CA VAL A 62 -1.71 -7.75 -19.84
C VAL A 62 -1.94 -6.52 -18.94
N ASN A 63 -2.96 -6.55 -18.07
CA ASN A 63 -3.30 -5.44 -17.16
C ASN A 63 -2.07 -5.05 -16.31
N PRO A 64 -1.87 -3.76 -15.96
CA PRO A 64 -0.85 -3.33 -15.01
C PRO A 64 -0.61 -4.25 -13.81
N ILE A 65 -1.67 -4.78 -13.19
CA ILE A 65 -1.57 -5.69 -12.03
C ILE A 65 -0.99 -7.06 -12.42
N GLN A 66 -1.32 -7.58 -13.61
CA GLN A 66 -0.74 -8.83 -14.10
C GLN A 66 0.75 -8.64 -14.42
N ARG A 67 1.15 -7.49 -14.99
CA ARG A 67 2.56 -7.17 -15.22
C ARG A 67 3.33 -7.04 -13.90
N GLU A 68 2.76 -6.34 -12.92
CA GLU A 68 3.34 -6.23 -11.58
C GLU A 68 3.47 -7.60 -10.91
N ASN A 69 2.43 -8.44 -10.95
CA ASN A 69 2.44 -9.77 -10.34
C ASN A 69 3.39 -10.77 -11.04
N ALA A 70 3.88 -10.45 -12.25
CA ALA A 70 4.89 -11.24 -12.94
C ALA A 70 6.32 -10.94 -12.44
N LEU A 71 6.51 -9.85 -11.67
CA LEU A 71 7.80 -9.53 -11.04
C LEU A 71 8.13 -10.51 -9.91
N ALA A 72 9.42 -10.57 -9.56
CA ALA A 72 9.90 -11.41 -8.48
C ALA A 72 9.28 -10.99 -7.13
N GLY A 73 8.65 -11.94 -6.45
CA GLY A 73 8.13 -11.76 -5.09
C GLY A 73 9.15 -12.08 -4.00
N SER A 74 8.73 -11.84 -2.76
CA SER A 74 9.45 -12.18 -1.54
C SER A 74 8.51 -12.89 -0.56
N THR A 75 9.05 -13.81 0.23
CA THR A 75 8.37 -14.45 1.37
C THR A 75 8.75 -13.79 2.70
N ASP A 76 9.73 -12.88 2.69
CA ASP A 76 10.29 -12.21 3.87
C ASP A 76 9.41 -11.05 4.38
N TRP A 77 8.20 -10.89 3.86
CA TRP A 77 7.26 -9.88 4.37
C TRP A 77 6.58 -10.32 5.67
N GLN A 78 6.61 -11.62 5.99
CA GLN A 78 6.00 -12.17 7.20
C GLN A 78 6.89 -11.91 8.41
N LEU A 79 6.31 -11.43 9.50
CA LEU A 79 7.05 -11.21 10.74
C LEU A 79 7.37 -12.55 11.40
N THR A 80 8.66 -12.84 11.56
CA THR A 80 9.15 -14.06 12.24
C THR A 80 9.69 -13.79 13.64
N ARG A 81 9.96 -12.52 13.98
CA ARG A 81 10.50 -12.09 15.28
C ARG A 81 9.64 -11.00 15.89
N VAL A 82 8.54 -11.40 16.51
CA VAL A 82 7.69 -10.50 17.31
C VAL A 82 7.97 -10.75 18.78
N ARG A 83 8.23 -9.69 19.54
CA ARG A 83 8.45 -9.75 20.99
C ARG A 83 7.40 -8.92 21.71
N LEU A 84 6.48 -9.61 22.37
CA LEU A 84 5.43 -8.98 23.17
C LEU A 84 5.98 -8.42 24.48
N ASP A 85 5.25 -7.47 25.07
CA ASP A 85 5.53 -6.90 26.39
C ASP A 85 5.51 -7.97 27.50
N ARG A 86 4.70 -9.02 27.34
CA ARG A 86 4.59 -10.17 28.25
C ARG A 86 4.04 -11.40 27.52
N VAL A 87 4.09 -12.58 28.15
CA VAL A 87 3.72 -13.89 27.57
C VAL A 87 2.29 -13.94 26.98
N GLN A 88 1.38 -13.12 27.52
CA GLN A 88 0.00 -12.94 27.01
C GLN A 88 -0.30 -11.47 26.73
N GLY A 89 0.75 -10.73 26.36
CA GLY A 89 0.66 -9.34 25.99
C GLY A 89 0.00 -9.14 24.64
N PHE A 90 -0.38 -7.90 24.35
CA PHE A 90 -0.92 -7.51 23.04
C PHE A 90 -0.06 -6.45 22.34
N ARG A 91 0.96 -5.94 23.04
CA ARG A 91 1.82 -4.85 22.57
C ARG A 91 3.22 -5.35 22.32
N SER A 92 3.93 -4.68 21.43
CA SER A 92 5.33 -4.94 21.14
C SER A 92 6.12 -3.64 21.33
N PRO A 93 6.24 -3.12 22.57
CA PRO A 93 6.73 -1.76 22.84
C PRO A 93 8.17 -1.51 22.34
N TRP A 94 8.92 -2.58 22.07
CA TRP A 94 10.23 -2.52 21.45
C TRP A 94 10.24 -1.75 20.12
N ILE A 95 9.18 -1.91 19.31
CA ILE A 95 8.90 -1.08 18.14
C ILE A 95 7.44 -1.19 17.74
N GLU A 96 6.77 -0.05 17.63
CA GLU A 96 5.37 0.08 17.22
C GLU A 96 5.25 1.25 16.23
N GLY A 97 4.30 1.19 15.32
CA GLY A 97 4.05 2.31 14.42
C GLY A 97 2.74 2.26 13.67
N TYR A 98 2.32 3.41 13.18
CA TYR A 98 1.12 3.60 12.37
C TYR A 98 1.33 4.75 11.37
N CYS A 99 0.46 4.84 10.38
CA CYS A 99 0.52 5.88 9.36
C CYS A 99 -0.54 6.96 9.61
N SER A 100 -0.29 8.18 9.14
CA SER A 100 -1.20 9.32 9.30
C SER A 100 -2.50 9.19 8.52
N ARG A 101 -2.51 8.36 7.47
CA ARG A 101 -3.68 8.04 6.65
C ARG A 101 -3.73 6.55 6.36
N GLN A 102 -4.94 6.04 6.16
CA GLN A 102 -5.18 4.64 5.75
C GLN A 102 -5.03 4.44 4.24
N SER A 103 -5.10 5.53 3.47
CA SER A 103 -4.91 5.53 2.03
C SER A 103 -4.33 6.84 1.55
N VAL A 104 -3.45 6.76 0.56
CA VAL A 104 -2.89 7.89 -0.17
C VAL A 104 -2.74 7.52 -1.65
N LYS A 105 -2.61 8.52 -2.51
CA LYS A 105 -2.31 8.33 -3.93
C LYS A 105 -0.80 8.30 -4.17
N ALA A 106 -0.41 7.80 -5.34
CA ALA A 106 0.91 8.05 -5.89
C ALA A 106 1.18 9.57 -5.98
N GLY A 107 2.41 9.99 -5.67
CA GLY A 107 2.80 11.40 -5.55
C GLY A 107 2.37 12.10 -4.25
N GLU A 108 1.50 11.49 -3.44
CA GLU A 108 1.13 12.07 -2.14
C GLU A 108 2.15 11.73 -1.04
N ARG A 109 2.09 12.51 0.04
CA ARG A 109 2.94 12.34 1.22
C ARG A 109 2.21 11.57 2.32
N LEU A 110 2.91 10.59 2.89
CA LEU A 110 2.47 9.80 4.04
C LEU A 110 3.43 10.00 5.21
N GLU A 111 2.89 10.29 6.39
CA GLU A 111 3.67 10.35 7.62
C GLU A 111 3.56 9.02 8.36
N ILE A 112 4.68 8.55 8.87
CA ILE A 112 4.78 7.31 9.64
C ILE A 112 5.25 7.67 11.04
N MET A 113 4.42 7.33 12.02
CA MET A 113 4.68 7.54 13.43
C MET A 113 5.24 6.25 13.99
N VAL A 114 6.37 6.34 14.67
CA VAL A 114 7.07 5.18 15.24
C VAL A 114 7.44 5.49 16.68
N SER A 115 7.21 4.51 17.55
CA SER A 115 7.69 4.49 18.94
C SER A 115 8.64 3.31 19.11
N THR A 116 9.77 3.57 19.78
CA THR A 116 10.70 2.53 20.22
C THR A 116 10.93 2.69 21.72
N ASN A 117 10.72 1.63 22.48
CA ASN A 117 10.95 1.60 23.93
C ASN A 117 11.76 0.35 24.30
N PRO A 118 13.05 0.50 24.65
CA PRO A 118 13.81 1.76 24.78
C PRO A 118 14.05 2.45 23.43
N PRO A 119 14.35 3.77 23.41
CA PRO A 119 14.72 4.51 22.21
C PRO A 119 15.86 3.84 21.46
N ARG A 120 15.64 3.50 20.19
CA ARG A 120 16.66 2.87 19.32
C ARG A 120 16.46 3.24 17.85
N PRO A 121 17.54 3.33 17.06
CA PRO A 121 17.43 3.53 15.64
C PRO A 121 16.73 2.34 14.97
N PHE A 122 16.04 2.61 13.86
CA PHE A 122 15.27 1.60 13.14
C PHE A 122 15.30 1.83 11.63
N THR A 123 14.91 0.81 10.87
CA THR A 123 14.71 0.88 9.43
C THR A 123 13.31 0.45 9.04
N ILE A 124 12.87 0.89 7.85
CA ILE A 124 11.60 0.51 7.26
C ILE A 124 11.83 -0.17 5.92
N GLU A 125 11.18 -1.30 5.69
CA GLU A 125 11.08 -1.95 4.38
C GLU A 125 9.61 -1.99 3.96
N ILE A 126 9.33 -1.62 2.71
CA ILE A 126 7.97 -1.55 2.20
C ILE A 126 7.70 -2.72 1.28
N PHE A 127 6.62 -3.44 1.53
CA PHE A 127 6.19 -4.57 0.72
C PHE A 127 4.83 -4.29 0.10
N ARG A 128 4.70 -4.46 -1.22
CA ARG A 128 3.39 -4.52 -1.88
C ARG A 128 2.88 -5.95 -1.82
N THR A 129 1.68 -6.14 -1.30
CA THR A 129 1.04 -7.47 -1.26
C THR A 129 0.48 -7.85 -2.63
N GLY A 130 0.48 -9.13 -2.95
CA GLY A 130 0.03 -9.62 -4.26
C GLY A 130 0.39 -11.08 -4.51
N TYR A 131 0.10 -11.58 -5.71
CA TYR A 131 0.33 -12.99 -6.03
C TYR A 131 1.83 -13.30 -6.13
N TYR A 132 2.57 -12.58 -6.98
CA TYR A 132 4.01 -12.72 -7.20
C TYR A 132 4.51 -14.18 -7.24
N GLY A 133 3.88 -15.01 -8.08
CA GLY A 133 4.20 -16.44 -8.18
C GLY A 133 3.94 -17.26 -6.91
N GLY A 134 3.00 -16.82 -6.06
CA GLY A 134 2.66 -17.45 -4.79
C GLY A 134 3.48 -16.99 -3.58
N ARG A 135 4.37 -15.98 -3.73
CA ARG A 135 5.23 -15.50 -2.63
C ARG A 135 4.52 -14.51 -1.69
N GLY A 136 3.42 -13.90 -2.14
CA GLY A 136 2.51 -13.12 -1.30
C GLY A 136 2.81 -11.61 -1.24
N ALA A 137 4.04 -11.19 -1.53
CA ALA A 137 4.40 -9.78 -1.64
C ALA A 137 5.63 -9.54 -2.52
N ARG A 138 5.90 -8.30 -2.89
CA ARG A 138 7.16 -7.83 -3.48
C ARG A 138 7.78 -6.76 -2.58
N LEU A 139 9.10 -6.84 -2.38
CA LEU A 139 9.86 -5.77 -1.73
C LEU A 139 9.96 -4.59 -2.70
N MET A 140 9.46 -3.43 -2.26
CA MET A 140 9.42 -2.21 -3.05
C MET A 140 10.72 -1.45 -2.92
N THR A 141 11.05 -0.71 -3.97
CA THR A 141 12.14 0.25 -3.99
C THR A 141 11.59 1.67 -3.92
N VAL A 142 12.37 2.53 -3.29
CA VAL A 142 12.14 3.98 -3.22
C VAL A 142 13.41 4.71 -3.68
N PRO A 143 13.30 5.91 -4.27
CA PRO A 143 14.45 6.72 -4.60
C PRO A 143 15.25 7.10 -3.35
N GLY A 144 16.58 6.99 -3.42
CA GLY A 144 17.47 7.41 -2.34
C GLY A 144 17.54 8.93 -2.20
N PRO A 145 17.71 9.47 -0.97
CA PRO A 145 17.60 10.90 -0.70
C PRO A 145 18.76 11.74 -1.24
N PHE A 146 19.91 11.14 -1.56
CA PHE A 146 21.12 11.86 -1.98
C PHE A 146 21.37 11.83 -3.49
N ASP A 147 21.18 10.66 -4.11
CA ASP A 147 21.55 10.42 -5.51
C ASP A 147 20.43 9.78 -6.35
N GLY A 148 19.23 9.63 -5.77
CA GLY A 148 18.08 9.02 -6.42
C GLY A 148 18.23 7.51 -6.68
N ARG A 149 19.31 6.86 -6.21
CA ARG A 149 19.49 5.43 -6.44
C ARG A 149 18.41 4.64 -5.71
N PRO A 150 17.84 3.59 -6.35
CA PRO A 150 16.84 2.76 -5.70
C PRO A 150 17.38 2.12 -4.42
N MET A 151 16.64 2.28 -3.32
CA MET A 151 16.89 1.59 -2.06
C MET A 151 15.65 0.78 -1.65
N THR A 152 15.86 -0.35 -1.00
CA THR A 152 14.78 -1.21 -0.46
C THR A 152 14.55 -1.01 1.03
N LYS A 153 15.50 -0.37 1.71
CA LYS A 153 15.50 -0.13 3.15
C LYS A 153 15.64 1.37 3.41
N LEU A 154 14.62 1.94 4.01
CA LEU A 154 14.56 3.32 4.45
C LEU A 154 15.21 3.45 5.84
N GLY A 155 16.00 4.50 6.03
CA GLY A 155 16.71 4.78 7.28
C GLY A 155 18.22 4.54 7.19
N PRO A 156 18.92 4.43 8.33
CA PRO A 156 18.37 4.40 9.69
C PRO A 156 17.65 5.71 10.07
N PHE A 157 16.61 5.58 10.89
CA PHE A 157 15.93 6.70 11.53
C PHE A 157 16.14 6.62 13.04
N GLU A 158 16.34 7.77 13.69
CA GLU A 158 16.39 7.85 15.14
C GLU A 158 15.01 7.55 15.73
N GLY A 159 14.93 6.50 16.55
CA GLY A 159 13.70 6.14 17.25
C GLY A 159 13.65 6.77 18.64
N ARG A 160 12.46 7.21 19.05
CA ARG A 160 12.19 7.68 20.42
C ARG A 160 10.99 6.96 21.02
N THR A 161 10.90 6.96 22.34
CA THR A 161 9.69 6.50 23.03
C THR A 161 8.61 7.57 22.93
N GLN A 162 7.46 7.19 22.38
CA GLN A 162 6.27 8.04 22.30
C GLN A 162 5.28 7.67 23.42
N PRO A 163 4.45 8.63 23.90
CA PRO A 163 3.57 8.39 25.04
C PRO A 163 2.51 7.32 24.74
N THR A 164 2.21 6.46 25.73
CA THR A 164 1.06 5.55 25.60
C THR A 164 -0.23 6.37 25.71
N PRO A 165 -1.18 6.25 24.76
CA PRO A 165 -2.41 7.03 24.80
C PRO A 165 -3.28 6.64 25.99
N GLU A 166 -3.80 7.64 26.69
CA GLU A 166 -4.77 7.44 27.77
C GLU A 166 -6.19 7.70 27.26
N PRO A 167 -7.21 6.99 27.77
CA PRO A 167 -8.60 7.22 27.40
C PRO A 167 -9.05 8.64 27.74
N GLN A 168 -9.58 9.36 26.75
CA GLN A 168 -10.02 10.75 26.88
C GLN A 168 -11.55 10.87 26.99
N GLY A 169 -11.98 11.74 27.90
CA GLY A 169 -13.38 12.11 28.11
C GLY A 169 -14.27 10.97 28.61
N GLU A 170 -15.56 11.27 28.74
CA GLU A 170 -16.57 10.32 29.24
C GLU A 170 -16.75 9.10 28.32
N ARG A 171 -16.51 9.29 27.01
CA ARG A 171 -16.61 8.22 26.00
C ARG A 171 -15.35 7.35 25.92
N ARG A 172 -14.32 7.63 26.73
CA ARG A 172 -13.09 6.83 26.84
C ARG A 172 -12.40 6.58 25.49
N LEU A 173 -12.37 7.59 24.63
CA LEU A 173 -11.74 7.47 23.31
C LEU A 173 -10.21 7.40 23.48
N VAL A 174 -9.58 6.40 22.84
CA VAL A 174 -8.12 6.20 22.89
C VAL A 174 -7.54 6.49 21.52
N GLU A 175 -6.68 7.50 21.44
CA GLU A 175 -6.04 7.94 20.20
C GLU A 175 -4.54 8.15 20.45
N CYS A 176 -3.69 7.57 19.60
CA CYS A 176 -2.27 7.90 19.57
C CYS A 176 -2.06 9.27 18.90
N ARG A 177 -1.41 10.19 19.60
CA ARG A 177 -0.95 11.48 19.07
C ARG A 177 0.56 11.54 19.03
N TRP A 178 1.16 10.51 18.42
CA TRP A 178 2.60 10.43 18.28
C TRP A 178 3.08 11.41 17.23
N GLU A 179 4.23 12.01 17.48
CA GLU A 179 4.88 12.86 16.48
C GLU A 179 5.42 12.00 15.32
N PRO A 180 5.38 12.48 14.06
CA PRO A 180 5.95 11.77 12.92
C PRO A 180 7.43 11.45 13.11
N ALA A 181 7.82 10.22 12.77
CA ALA A 181 9.23 9.80 12.77
C ALA A 181 9.85 9.94 11.37
N VAL A 182 9.07 9.67 10.32
CA VAL A 182 9.49 9.81 8.92
C VAL A 182 8.32 10.23 8.04
N SER A 183 8.64 10.93 6.96
CA SER A 183 7.71 11.21 5.88
C SER A 183 8.17 10.48 4.61
N LEU A 184 7.25 9.76 3.98
CA LEU A 184 7.45 9.08 2.70
C LEU A 184 6.62 9.77 1.63
N GLU A 185 7.27 10.24 0.57
CA GLU A 185 6.61 10.56 -0.68
C GLU A 185 6.39 9.26 -1.46
N ILE A 186 5.16 9.02 -1.88
CA ILE A 186 4.81 7.78 -2.57
C ILE A 186 5.27 7.87 -4.02
N PRO A 187 6.16 6.98 -4.49
CA PRO A 187 6.60 7.01 -5.89
C PRO A 187 5.45 6.89 -6.89
N GLU A 188 5.54 7.63 -7.99
CA GLU A 188 4.52 7.69 -9.04
C GLU A 188 4.28 6.34 -9.74
N ASP A 189 5.30 5.49 -9.75
CA ASP A 189 5.29 4.18 -10.40
C ASP A 189 4.72 3.06 -9.51
N TRP A 190 4.38 3.36 -8.25
CA TRP A 190 3.81 2.37 -7.34
C TRP A 190 2.39 1.97 -7.76
N PRO A 191 2.13 0.69 -8.07
CA PRO A 191 0.78 0.26 -8.44
C PRO A 191 -0.19 0.37 -7.27
N SER A 192 -1.47 0.59 -7.54
CA SER A 192 -2.49 0.49 -6.50
C SER A 192 -2.49 -0.88 -5.82
N GLY A 193 -2.89 -0.92 -4.56
CA GLY A 193 -2.89 -2.15 -3.76
C GLY A 193 -2.65 -1.91 -2.28
N VAL A 194 -2.48 -3.01 -1.54
CA VAL A 194 -2.17 -2.97 -0.11
C VAL A 194 -0.68 -3.09 0.11
N TYR A 195 -0.15 -2.17 0.91
CA TYR A 195 1.26 -2.07 1.27
C TYR A 195 1.44 -2.32 2.77
N LEU A 196 2.53 -2.99 3.11
CA LEU A 196 2.95 -3.28 4.48
C LEU A 196 4.31 -2.62 4.72
N GLY A 197 4.43 -1.85 5.80
CA GLY A 197 5.71 -1.37 6.29
C GLY A 197 6.25 -2.28 7.40
N ARG A 198 7.37 -2.96 7.14
CA ARG A 198 8.09 -3.72 8.16
C ARG A 198 9.04 -2.79 8.90
N LEU A 199 8.83 -2.64 10.21
CA LEU A 199 9.72 -1.88 11.09
C LEU A 199 10.73 -2.83 11.75
N THR A 200 12.02 -2.48 11.72
CA THR A 200 13.08 -3.27 12.34
C THR A 200 13.99 -2.36 13.15
N THR A 201 14.09 -2.59 14.46
CA THR A 201 15.10 -1.90 15.29
C THR A 201 16.49 -2.40 14.92
N ILE A 202 17.44 -1.48 14.85
CA ILE A 202 18.86 -1.81 14.75
C ILE A 202 19.35 -2.07 16.18
N SER A 203 19.93 -3.25 16.41
CA SER A 203 20.58 -3.55 17.67
C SER A 203 21.94 -2.86 17.73
N ASP A 204 22.28 -2.29 18.87
CA ASP A 204 23.68 -2.04 19.20
C ASP A 204 24.38 -3.41 19.27
N ALA A 205 25.53 -3.53 18.60
CA ALA A 205 26.30 -4.77 18.48
C ALA A 205 26.76 -5.31 19.85
#